data_AF-A0A382V1S4-F1
#
_entry.id   AF-A0A382V1S4-F1
#
_cell.length_a   1.000
_cell.length_b   1.000
_cell.length_c   1.000
_cell.angle_alpha   90.00
_cell.angle_beta   90.00
_cell.angle_gamma   90.00
#
_symmetry.space_group_name_H-M   'P 1'
#
loop_
_entity.id
_entity.type
_entity.pdbx_description
1 polymer ?
#
loop_
_entity_poly.entity_id
_entity_poly.type
_entity_poly.pdbx_seq_one_letter_code
_entity_poly.pdbx_strand_id
1 'polypeptide(L)'
;MKNTQLSSTSVISNAETGEILFERERKLELPDRFFLENKFYKLGDRAIETMRNNHLGSFCKLAKYIEFGTNRLTISGVGKIPVVIRQKHMAEILGVSQRSITNLVKHLFDYRALFKINGEYYVNPTFAIRSAHISTKYFEEMLRLDPEIRINLNKRDQALVSQLERADIAGWHIEEAKEK
;
A
#
# COMPACT_ATOMS: atom_id res chain seq x y z
N MET A 1 10.08 -54.09 21.08
CA MET A 1 9.97 -53.83 19.62
C MET A 1 11.18 -53.03 19.19
N LYS A 2 11.91 -53.45 18.15
CA LYS A 2 13.08 -52.71 17.62
C LYS A 2 12.59 -51.54 16.77
N ASN A 3 13.14 -50.34 16.98
CA ASN A 3 12.88 -49.17 16.14
C ASN A 3 13.45 -49.40 14.73
N THR A 4 12.59 -49.57 13.74
CA THR A 4 12.98 -49.59 12.33
C THR A 4 13.02 -48.15 11.83
N GLN A 5 14.20 -47.60 11.62
CA GLN A 5 14.36 -46.27 11.05
C GLN A 5 14.13 -46.36 9.54
N LEU A 6 13.03 -45.77 9.05
CA LEU A 6 12.77 -45.67 7.62
C LEU A 6 13.59 -44.51 7.05
N SER A 7 14.58 -44.81 6.22
CA SER A 7 15.23 -43.83 5.36
C SER A 7 14.61 -43.90 3.96
N SER A 8 14.24 -42.74 3.43
CA SER A 8 13.80 -42.58 2.04
C SER A 8 14.85 -41.77 1.31
N THR A 9 15.34 -42.30 0.18
CA THR A 9 16.27 -41.60 -0.71
C THR A 9 15.57 -41.41 -2.05
N SER A 10 15.21 -40.17 -2.38
CA SER A 10 14.64 -39.84 -3.69
C SER A 10 15.76 -39.69 -4.72
N VAL A 11 15.72 -40.48 -5.79
CA VAL A 11 16.61 -40.39 -6.95
C VAL A 11 15.80 -40.11 -8.20
N ILE A 12 16.34 -39.29 -9.10
CA ILE A 12 15.75 -39.03 -10.41
C ILE A 12 16.56 -39.84 -11.42
N SER A 13 15.90 -40.77 -12.11
CA SER A 13 16.51 -41.60 -13.14
C SER A 13 15.92 -41.29 -14.51
N ASN A 14 16.69 -41.56 -15.56
CA ASN A 14 16.18 -41.55 -16.92
C ASN A 14 15.13 -42.66 -17.07
N ALA A 15 13.93 -42.31 -17.56
CA ALA A 15 12.81 -43.24 -17.66
C ALA A 15 13.02 -44.37 -18.68
N GLU A 16 13.88 -44.18 -19.68
CA GLU A 16 14.16 -45.16 -20.73
C GLU A 16 15.36 -46.05 -20.42
N THR A 17 16.39 -45.52 -19.75
CA THR A 17 17.63 -46.27 -19.47
C THR A 17 17.77 -46.74 -18.02
N GLY A 18 16.99 -46.20 -17.09
CA GLY A 18 17.08 -46.51 -15.66
C GLY A 18 18.32 -45.94 -14.96
N GLU A 19 19.17 -45.21 -15.68
CA GLU A 19 20.38 -44.61 -15.14
C GLU A 19 20.04 -43.44 -14.20
N ILE A 20 20.71 -43.39 -13.05
CA ILE A 20 20.57 -42.31 -12.08
C ILE A 20 21.24 -41.07 -12.65
N LEU A 21 20.47 -40.00 -12.84
CA LEU A 21 21.02 -38.72 -13.32
C LEU A 21 21.83 -38.09 -12.20
N PHE A 22 23.16 -38.04 -12.36
CA PHE A 22 24.04 -37.36 -11.42
C PHE A 22 23.78 -35.85 -11.46
N GLU A 23 23.89 -35.19 -10.30
CA GLU A 23 23.59 -33.76 -10.13
C GLU A 23 24.36 -32.84 -11.11
N ARG A 24 25.47 -33.31 -11.66
CA ARG A 24 26.35 -32.62 -12.63
C ARG A 24 25.78 -32.55 -14.05
N GLU A 25 24.81 -33.39 -14.40
CA GLU A 25 24.19 -33.45 -15.73
C GLU A 25 22.87 -32.67 -15.82
N ARG A 26 22.44 -32.05 -14.72
CA ARG A 26 21.25 -31.20 -14.69
C ARG A 26 21.50 -29.93 -15.52
N LYS A 27 20.84 -29.79 -16.67
CA LYS A 27 20.58 -28.46 -17.25
C LYS A 27 19.76 -27.67 -16.23
N LEU A 28 20.39 -26.69 -15.58
CA LEU A 28 19.70 -25.69 -14.76
C LEU A 28 18.83 -24.85 -15.70
N GLU A 29 17.53 -25.14 -15.73
CA GLU A 29 16.56 -24.24 -16.33
C GLU A 29 16.42 -23.02 -15.42
N LEU A 30 17.09 -21.93 -15.81
CA LEU A 30 16.92 -20.65 -15.16
C LEU A 30 15.47 -20.20 -15.39
N PRO A 31 14.75 -19.75 -14.35
CA PRO A 31 13.41 -19.26 -14.54
C PRO A 31 13.45 -17.97 -15.35
N ASP A 32 12.51 -17.83 -16.30
CA ASP A 32 12.40 -16.63 -17.15
C ASP A 32 12.09 -15.36 -16.35
N ARG A 33 11.58 -15.51 -15.13
CA ARG A 33 11.25 -14.43 -14.20
C ARG A 33 11.48 -14.88 -12.76
N PHE A 34 11.94 -13.95 -11.94
CA PHE A 34 11.99 -14.13 -10.48
C PHE A 34 10.94 -13.26 -9.80
N PHE A 35 10.27 -13.81 -8.80
CA PHE A 35 9.34 -13.06 -7.97
C PHE A 35 10.09 -12.44 -6.78
N LEU A 36 10.00 -11.12 -6.65
CA LEU A 36 10.50 -10.42 -5.46
C LEU A 36 9.36 -10.31 -4.46
N GLU A 37 9.49 -10.97 -3.31
CA GLU A 37 8.51 -10.94 -2.20
C GLU A 37 8.44 -9.59 -1.45
N ASN A 38 8.80 -8.49 -2.12
CA ASN A 38 8.84 -7.17 -1.53
C ASN A 38 7.46 -6.47 -1.58
N LYS A 39 7.17 -5.68 -0.54
CA LYS A 39 6.02 -4.77 -0.54
C LYS A 39 6.32 -3.53 -1.40
N PHE A 40 5.67 -3.41 -2.56
CA PHE A 40 5.82 -2.27 -3.49
C PHE A 40 4.84 -1.12 -3.20
N TYR A 41 5.33 0.08 -2.92
CA TYR A 41 4.50 1.29 -2.86
C TYR A 41 5.06 2.30 -3.86
N LYS A 42 4.18 3.15 -4.39
CA LYS A 42 4.56 4.21 -5.32
C LYS A 42 4.63 5.51 -4.55
N LEU A 43 5.74 6.23 -4.69
CA LEU A 43 5.88 7.60 -4.22
C LEU A 43 5.48 8.52 -5.39
N GLY A 44 4.66 9.54 -5.11
CA GLY A 44 4.25 10.53 -6.11
C GLY A 44 5.18 11.74 -6.12
N ASP A 45 5.25 12.42 -7.27
CA ASP A 45 6.13 13.58 -7.48
C ASP A 45 5.86 14.70 -6.49
N ARG A 46 4.59 14.92 -6.12
CA ARG A 46 4.19 15.91 -5.12
C ARG A 46 4.91 15.68 -3.77
N ALA A 47 5.18 14.44 -3.38
CA ALA A 47 5.93 14.17 -2.16
C ALA A 47 7.38 14.63 -2.26
N ILE A 48 8.00 14.42 -3.42
CA ILE A 48 9.39 14.79 -3.69
C ILE A 48 9.54 16.32 -3.76
N GLU A 49 8.57 17.00 -4.37
CA GLU A 49 8.60 18.44 -4.60
C GLU A 49 8.25 19.27 -3.35
N THR A 50 7.37 18.76 -2.48
CA THR A 50 6.83 19.54 -1.35
C THR A 50 7.51 19.25 -0.01
N MET A 51 8.01 18.04 0.20
CA MET A 51 8.55 17.64 1.50
C MET A 51 10.05 17.97 1.64
N ARG A 52 10.44 18.36 2.85
CA ARG A 52 11.86 18.41 3.23
C ARG A 52 12.45 17.00 3.29
N ASN A 53 13.73 16.85 2.94
CA ASN A 53 14.44 15.56 2.89
C ASN A 53 14.31 14.71 4.17
N ASN A 54 14.37 15.35 5.34
CA ASN A 54 14.22 14.67 6.63
C ASN A 54 12.80 14.09 6.81
N HIS A 55 11.77 14.83 6.43
CA HIS A 55 10.38 14.39 6.51
C HIS A 55 10.06 13.36 5.42
N LEU A 56 10.61 13.52 4.21
CA LEU A 56 10.45 12.58 3.10
C LEU A 56 10.96 11.18 3.47
N GLY A 57 12.14 11.09 4.07
CA GLY A 57 12.69 9.80 4.52
C GLY A 57 11.78 9.09 5.55
N SER A 58 11.25 9.84 6.52
CA SER A 58 10.27 9.31 7.47
C SER A 58 8.95 8.92 6.80
N PHE A 59 8.47 9.73 5.86
CA PHE A 59 7.25 9.47 5.11
C PHE A 59 7.36 8.19 4.28
N CYS A 60 8.46 7.98 3.55
CA CYS A 60 8.69 6.76 2.77
C CYS A 60 8.68 5.50 3.66
N LYS A 61 9.23 5.58 4.87
CA LYS A 61 9.16 4.47 5.84
C LYS A 61 7.72 4.17 6.27
N LEU A 62 6.91 5.21 6.51
CA LEU A 62 5.48 5.05 6.83
C LEU A 62 4.67 4.57 5.62
N ALA A 63 5.02 4.97 4.40
CA ALA A 63 4.31 4.60 3.17
C ALA A 63 4.30 3.08 2.91
N LYS A 64 5.26 2.33 3.48
CA LYS A 64 5.28 0.85 3.47
C LYS A 64 4.08 0.22 4.18
N TYR A 65 3.41 0.98 5.04
CA TYR A 65 2.28 0.57 5.87
C TYR A 65 0.94 1.08 5.31
N ILE A 66 0.92 1.56 4.07
CA ILE A 66 -0.32 1.90 3.39
C ILE A 66 -1.08 0.61 3.08
N GLU A 67 -2.32 0.55 3.55
CA GLU A 67 -3.28 -0.51 3.31
C GLU A 67 -3.78 -0.49 1.86
N PHE A 68 -3.91 -1.68 1.29
CA PHE A 68 -4.40 -1.84 -0.08
C PHE A 68 -5.86 -1.34 -0.18
N GLY A 69 -6.15 -0.53 -1.20
CA GLY A 69 -7.50 -0.09 -1.53
C GLY A 69 -8.07 1.05 -0.68
N THR A 70 -7.57 1.32 0.53
CA THR A 70 -8.06 2.44 1.37
C THR A 70 -7.06 3.59 1.46
N ASN A 71 -5.78 3.30 1.22
CA ASN A 71 -4.66 4.20 1.47
C ASN A 71 -4.48 4.61 2.95
N ARG A 72 -5.10 3.85 3.87
CA ARG A 72 -4.98 4.01 5.32
C ARG A 72 -3.66 3.47 5.84
N LEU A 73 -3.10 4.06 6.89
CA LEU A 73 -1.92 3.50 7.58
C LEU A 73 -2.30 2.36 8.52
N THR A 74 -1.88 1.13 8.20
CA THR A 74 -2.12 -0.06 9.01
C THR A 74 -0.89 -0.98 9.08
N ILE A 75 -0.78 -1.70 10.19
CA ILE A 75 0.08 -2.88 10.28
C ILE A 75 -0.75 -4.06 9.79
N SER A 76 -0.56 -4.42 8.53
CA SER A 76 -1.31 -5.47 7.83
C SER A 76 -0.43 -6.66 7.43
N GLY A 77 -1.01 -7.86 7.54
CA GLY A 77 -0.41 -9.15 7.15
C GLY A 77 -1.48 -10.09 6.59
N VAL A 78 -1.06 -11.07 5.79
CA VAL A 78 -1.98 -12.05 5.17
C VAL A 78 -2.79 -12.77 6.25
N GLY A 79 -4.11 -12.80 6.11
CA GLY A 79 -5.03 -13.47 7.03
C GLY A 79 -5.20 -12.80 8.40
N LYS A 80 -4.70 -11.57 8.61
CA LYS A 80 -4.81 -10.85 9.88
C LYS A 80 -5.70 -9.62 9.75
N ILE A 81 -6.45 -9.35 10.82
CA ILE A 81 -7.18 -8.08 10.95
C ILE A 81 -6.15 -6.95 11.03
N PRO A 82 -6.20 -5.94 10.15
CA PRO A 82 -5.25 -4.83 10.16
C PRO A 82 -5.29 -4.04 11.47
N VAL A 83 -4.11 -3.74 12.02
CA VAL A 83 -4.00 -2.86 13.20
C VAL A 83 -3.80 -1.43 12.73
N VAL A 84 -4.70 -0.53 13.14
CA VAL A 84 -4.62 0.90 12.82
C VAL A 84 -3.36 1.52 13.44
N ILE A 85 -2.57 2.20 12.62
CA ILE A 85 -1.37 2.90 13.08
C ILE A 85 -1.77 4.16 13.85
N ARG A 86 -1.23 4.31 15.06
CA ARG A 86 -1.33 5.52 15.89
C ARG A 86 0.06 6.14 16.02
N GLN A 87 0.18 7.35 16.57
CA GLN A 87 1.48 8.02 16.74
C GLN A 87 2.49 7.18 17.54
N LYS A 88 2.04 6.40 18.55
CA LYS A 88 2.91 5.46 19.27
C LYS A 88 3.53 4.39 18.34
N HIS A 89 2.74 3.85 17.43
CA HIS A 89 3.22 2.86 16.45
C HIS A 89 4.15 3.52 15.43
N MET A 90 3.88 4.77 15.02
CA MET A 90 4.78 5.52 14.15
C MET A 90 6.14 5.76 14.82
N ALA A 91 6.15 6.02 16.14
CA ALA A 91 7.37 6.20 16.92
C ALA A 91 8.21 4.93 16.92
N GLU A 92 7.58 3.78 17.13
CA GLU A 92 8.20 2.45 17.06
C GLU A 92 8.74 2.15 15.65
N ILE A 93 7.93 2.37 14.61
CA ILE A 93 8.30 2.14 13.21
C ILE A 93 9.51 2.98 12.79
N LEU A 94 9.55 4.24 13.24
CA LEU A 94 10.59 5.19 12.85
C LEU A 94 11.79 5.19 13.80
N GLY A 95 11.69 4.55 14.98
CA GLY A 95 12.74 4.50 16.00
C GLY A 95 13.01 5.87 16.63
N VAL A 96 11.98 6.69 16.83
CA VAL A 96 12.09 8.06 17.35
C VAL A 96 11.14 8.31 18.52
N SER A 97 11.33 9.41 19.23
CA SER A 97 10.44 9.79 20.35
C SER A 97 9.01 10.11 19.87
N GLN A 98 8.01 9.94 20.75
CA GLN A 98 6.63 10.36 20.45
C GLN A 98 6.53 11.87 20.16
N ARG A 99 7.33 12.71 20.84
CA ARG A 99 7.38 14.16 20.56
C ARG A 99 7.83 14.43 19.12
N SER A 100 8.83 13.70 18.63
CA SER A 100 9.29 13.80 17.24
C SER A 100 8.19 13.40 16.25
N ILE A 101 7.39 12.38 16.58
CA ILE A 101 6.24 11.99 15.77
C ILE A 101 5.16 13.06 15.75
N THR A 102 4.83 13.68 16.88
CA THR A 102 3.83 14.75 16.90
C THR A 102 4.22 15.90 15.96
N ASN A 103 5.50 16.28 15.95
CA ASN A 103 6.03 17.27 15.01
C ASN A 103 5.98 16.79 13.55
N LEU A 104 6.39 15.54 13.29
CA LEU A 104 6.32 14.96 11.95
C LEU A 104 4.87 14.95 11.42
N VAL A 105 3.92 14.45 12.22
CA VAL A 105 2.50 14.39 11.84
C VAL A 105 1.95 15.77 11.56
N LYS A 106 2.30 16.78 12.38
CA LYS A 106 1.93 18.17 12.11
C LYS A 106 2.43 18.61 10.72
N HIS A 107 3.70 18.39 10.41
CA HIS A 107 4.24 18.73 9.09
C HIS A 107 3.59 17.96 7.94
N LEU A 108 3.30 16.66 8.12
CA LEU A 108 2.60 15.88 7.10
C LEU A 108 1.17 16.36 6.86
N PHE A 109 0.50 16.90 7.89
CA PHE A 109 -0.77 17.60 7.72
C PHE A 109 -0.60 18.95 7.02
N ASP A 110 0.42 19.73 7.37
CA ASP A 110 0.70 21.01 6.72
C ASP A 110 0.98 20.83 5.21
N TYR A 111 1.69 19.77 4.83
CA TYR A 111 1.90 19.39 3.42
C TYR A 111 0.67 18.77 2.75
N ARG A 112 -0.39 18.47 3.50
CA ARG A 112 -1.53 17.66 3.05
C ARG A 112 -1.16 16.25 2.55
N ALA A 113 -0.05 15.71 3.05
CA ALA A 113 0.40 14.35 2.74
C ALA A 113 -0.34 13.28 3.55
N LEU A 114 -0.88 13.68 4.71
CA LEU A 114 -1.62 12.84 5.62
C LEU A 114 -2.97 13.49 5.92
N PHE A 115 -3.98 12.67 6.17
CA PHE A 115 -5.30 13.10 6.62
C PHE A 115 -5.68 12.31 7.86
N LYS A 116 -6.58 12.88 8.67
CA LYS A 116 -7.23 12.17 9.76
C LYS A 116 -8.71 12.07 9.49
N ILE A 117 -9.17 10.86 9.17
CA ILE A 117 -10.56 10.56 8.81
C ILE A 117 -11.04 9.51 9.81
N ASN A 118 -12.15 9.79 10.51
CA ASN A 118 -12.73 8.90 11.52
C ASN A 118 -11.72 8.41 12.59
N GLY A 119 -10.77 9.26 12.96
CA GLY A 119 -9.74 8.95 13.96
C GLY A 119 -8.51 8.20 13.44
N GLU A 120 -8.50 7.81 12.17
CA GLU A 120 -7.45 7.02 11.54
C GLU A 120 -6.64 7.87 10.55
N TYR A 121 -5.40 7.47 10.29
CA TYR A 121 -4.51 8.21 9.40
C TYR A 121 -4.56 7.64 7.97
N TYR A 122 -4.78 8.51 7.01
CA TYR A 122 -4.82 8.18 5.58
C TYR A 122 -3.77 8.97 4.82
N VAL A 123 -3.11 8.31 3.87
CA VAL A 123 -2.09 8.95 3.03
C VAL A 123 -2.75 9.52 1.78
N ASN A 124 -2.42 10.76 1.47
CA ASN A 124 -2.86 11.40 0.24
C ASN A 124 -2.34 10.62 -0.99
N PRO A 125 -3.21 10.17 -1.90
CA PRO A 125 -2.83 9.35 -3.04
C PRO A 125 -1.86 10.05 -4.01
N THR A 126 -1.82 11.38 -4.04
CA THR A 126 -0.84 12.11 -4.88
C THR A 126 0.56 12.13 -4.27
N PHE A 127 0.69 11.78 -2.98
CA PHE A 127 1.97 11.67 -2.29
C PHE A 127 2.50 10.24 -2.28
N ALA A 128 1.63 9.27 -1.98
CA ALA A 128 1.97 7.86 -2.11
C ALA A 128 0.73 6.98 -2.24
N ILE A 129 0.86 5.87 -2.95
CA ILE A 129 -0.23 4.90 -3.12
C ILE A 129 0.32 3.46 -3.12
N ARG A 130 -0.41 2.54 -2.49
CA ARG A 130 -0.04 1.11 -2.45
C ARG A 130 -0.57 0.33 -3.64
N SER A 131 -1.72 0.72 -4.17
CA SER A 131 -2.47 0.02 -5.22
C SER A 131 -2.78 0.94 -6.40
N ALA A 132 -3.17 0.37 -7.54
CA ALA A 132 -3.67 1.17 -8.67
C ALA A 132 -5.08 1.74 -8.42
N HIS A 133 -5.73 1.31 -7.33
CA HIS A 133 -7.11 1.65 -7.00
C HIS A 133 -7.22 2.11 -5.55
N ILE A 134 -8.14 3.04 -5.31
CA ILE A 134 -8.54 3.52 -3.99
C ILE A 134 -10.07 3.48 -3.92
N SER A 135 -10.62 3.18 -2.75
CA SER A 135 -12.05 3.19 -2.49
C SER A 135 -12.59 4.61 -2.69
N THR A 136 -13.61 4.71 -3.53
CA THR A 136 -14.30 5.95 -3.86
C THR A 136 -14.71 6.75 -2.62
N LYS A 137 -15.30 6.08 -1.63
CA LYS A 137 -15.74 6.70 -0.37
C LYS A 137 -14.61 7.48 0.32
N TYR A 138 -13.47 6.84 0.53
CA TYR A 138 -12.33 7.50 1.19
C TYR A 138 -11.68 8.54 0.30
N PHE A 139 -11.68 8.30 -1.02
CA PHE A 139 -11.12 9.25 -1.98
C PHE A 139 -11.93 10.55 -2.06
N GLU A 140 -13.26 10.49 -1.99
CA GLU A 140 -14.14 11.66 -1.89
C GLU A 140 -13.87 12.47 -0.63
N GLU A 141 -13.72 11.80 0.52
CA GLU A 141 -13.36 12.47 1.78
C GLU A 141 -11.98 13.16 1.65
N MET A 142 -11.00 12.51 1.02
CA MET A 142 -9.69 13.13 0.77
C MET A 142 -9.76 14.30 -0.21
N LEU A 143 -10.57 14.22 -1.27
CA LEU A 143 -10.80 15.33 -2.22
C LEU A 143 -11.41 16.54 -1.54
N ARG A 144 -12.35 16.34 -0.60
CA ARG A 144 -12.93 17.43 0.21
C ARG A 144 -11.89 18.09 1.11
N LEU A 145 -10.95 17.31 1.65
CA LEU A 145 -9.87 17.81 2.51
C LEU A 145 -8.74 18.49 1.73
N ASP A 146 -8.45 18.04 0.51
CA ASP A 146 -7.43 18.60 -0.37
C ASP A 146 -7.89 18.63 -1.83
N PRO A 147 -8.55 19.72 -2.27
CA PRO A 147 -8.98 19.88 -3.65
C PRO A 147 -7.82 19.85 -4.67
N GLU A 148 -6.59 20.12 -4.23
CA GLU A 148 -5.41 20.06 -5.10
C GLU A 148 -5.07 18.64 -5.55
N ILE A 149 -5.64 17.60 -4.92
CA ILE A 149 -5.53 16.23 -5.42
C ILE A 149 -5.90 16.20 -6.91
N ARG A 150 -7.00 16.88 -7.30
CA ARG A 150 -7.48 16.91 -8.68
C ARG A 150 -6.43 17.43 -9.66
N ILE A 151 -5.80 18.57 -9.37
CA ILE A 151 -4.84 19.18 -10.30
C ILE A 151 -3.54 18.37 -10.42
N ASN A 152 -3.22 17.59 -9.39
CA ASN A 152 -2.03 16.72 -9.34
C ASN A 152 -2.28 15.32 -9.94
N LEU A 153 -3.49 15.02 -10.40
CA LEU A 153 -3.79 13.80 -11.14
C LEU A 153 -3.51 13.96 -12.63
N ASN A 154 -3.30 12.84 -13.32
CA ASN A 154 -3.25 12.85 -14.79
C ASN A 154 -4.63 13.18 -15.39
N LYS A 155 -4.67 13.60 -16.66
CA LYS A 155 -5.91 14.01 -17.34
C LYS A 155 -7.01 12.93 -17.34
N ARG A 156 -6.63 11.65 -17.42
CA ARG A 156 -7.59 10.53 -17.42
C ARG A 156 -8.26 10.41 -16.06
N ASP A 157 -7.49 10.48 -14.99
CA ASP A 157 -7.99 10.37 -13.63
C ASP A 157 -8.81 11.62 -13.24
N GLN A 158 -8.41 12.82 -13.69
CA GLN A 158 -9.21 14.04 -13.54
C GLN A 158 -10.61 13.91 -14.16
N ALA A 159 -10.72 13.24 -15.31
CA ALA A 159 -12.01 13.00 -15.96
C ALA A 159 -12.89 12.06 -15.12
N LEU A 160 -12.30 11.02 -14.51
CA LEU A 160 -13.01 10.12 -13.60
C LEU A 160 -13.51 10.85 -12.35
N VAL A 161 -12.69 11.72 -11.75
CA VAL A 161 -13.13 12.56 -10.62
C VAL A 161 -14.30 13.45 -11.02
N SER A 162 -14.25 14.05 -12.22
CA SER A 162 -15.34 14.91 -12.70
C SER A 162 -16.64 14.12 -12.93
N GLN A 163 -16.57 12.85 -13.33
CA GLN A 163 -17.74 11.97 -13.43
C GLN A 163 -18.31 11.62 -12.06
N LEU A 164 -17.43 11.40 -11.08
CA LEU A 164 -17.81 11.12 -9.70
C LEU A 164 -18.58 12.27 -9.07
N GLU A 165 -18.05 13.50 -9.16
CA GLU A 165 -18.70 14.71 -8.65
C GLU A 165 -20.09 14.92 -9.26
N ARG A 166 -20.24 14.66 -10.58
CA ARG A 166 -21.54 14.75 -11.27
C ARG A 166 -22.52 13.69 -10.76
N ALA A 167 -22.05 12.48 -10.47
CA ALA A 167 -22.88 11.41 -9.95
C ALA A 167 -23.35 11.71 -8.51
N ASP A 168 -22.51 12.29 -7.67
CA ASP A 168 -22.88 12.72 -6.31
C ASP A 168 -23.98 13.81 -6.36
N ILE A 169 -23.79 14.84 -7.21
CA ILE A 169 -24.79 15.89 -7.44
C ILE A 169 -26.12 15.31 -7.96
N ALA A 170 -26.06 14.37 -8.91
CA ALA A 170 -27.26 13.71 -9.44
C ALA A 170 -27.97 12.86 -8.38
N GLY A 171 -27.22 12.20 -7.49
CA GLY A 171 -27.75 11.45 -6.36
C GLY A 171 -28.52 12.34 -5.37
N TRP A 172 -27.96 13.50 -5.02
CA TRP A 172 -28.60 14.48 -4.13
C TRP A 172 -29.93 14.98 -4.70
N HIS A 173 -29.98 15.30 -6.00
CA HIS A 173 -31.23 15.74 -6.65
C HIS A 173 -32.30 14.64 -6.69
N ILE A 174 -31.92 13.36 -6.71
CA ILE A 174 -32.87 12.24 -6.64
C ILE A 174 -33.43 12.08 -5.22
N GLU A 175 -32.62 12.31 -4.17
CA GLU A 175 -33.07 12.25 -2.77
C GLU A 175 -33.99 13.43 -2.41
N GLU A 176 -33.65 14.66 -2.80
CA GLU A 176 -34.51 15.83 -2.61
C GLU A 176 -35.86 15.71 -3.33
N ALA A 177 -35.89 15.01 -4.47
CA ALA A 177 -37.11 14.75 -5.21
C ALA A 177 -38.00 13.67 -4.58
N LYS A 178 -37.46 12.85 -3.66
CA LYS A 178 -38.22 11.82 -2.91
C LYS A 178 -38.77 12.33 -1.58
N GLU A 179 -38.22 13.42 -1.06
CA GLU A 179 -38.67 14.06 0.20
C GLU A 179 -39.75 15.13 0.01
N LYS A 180 -40.20 15.37 -1.24
CA LYS A 180 -41.33 16.24 -1.61
C LYS A 180 -42.54 15.41 -2.04
#